data_AF-A0A258ZPX5-F1
#
_entry.id   AF-A0A258ZPX5-F1
#
_cell.length_a   1.000
_cell.length_b   1.000
_cell.length_c   1.000
_cell.angle_alpha   90.00
_cell.angle_beta   90.00
_cell.angle_gamma   90.00
#
_symmetry.space_group_name_H-M   'P 1'
#
loop_
_entity.id
_entity.type
_entity.pdbx_description
1 polymer ?
#
loop_
_entity_poly.entity_id
_entity_poly.type
_entity_poly.pdbx_seq_one_letter_code
_entity_poly.pdbx_strand_id
1 'polypeptide(L)'
;MLHFFMEHFTPTNDQIRTQFVSSLMNYFKIEEDVFLRSHIDELIRPIAVTRYSDFLHRLSTRTLTFKTGIEKIALIAQELIEEQLSPLAQEAKERTQKLYNLMYDLRRSITEERNAQHSALSRFENVKFTSIKRADSAELLLDSLDIDVIRNVTKQWIYDYVTLDRGLFEARIEREYTDLLLERERAKNTQSISHATQAVLGAKRL
;
A
#
# COMPACT_ATOMS: atom_id res chain seq x y z
N MET A 1 -8.84 -54.09 -19.44
CA MET A 1 -8.27 -53.27 -18.36
C MET A 1 -8.15 -51.84 -18.87
N LEU A 2 -9.13 -50.99 -18.57
CA LEU A 2 -9.07 -49.55 -18.85
C LEU A 2 -8.73 -48.87 -17.53
N HIS A 3 -7.44 -48.62 -17.30
CA HIS A 3 -6.99 -47.73 -16.24
C HIS A 3 -7.21 -46.30 -16.73
N PHE A 4 -8.41 -45.76 -16.49
CA PHE A 4 -8.66 -44.33 -16.65
C PHE A 4 -7.91 -43.62 -15.52
N PHE A 5 -6.81 -42.94 -15.84
CA PHE A 5 -6.22 -41.96 -14.95
C PHE A 5 -7.26 -40.84 -14.78
N MET A 6 -7.98 -40.85 -13.64
CA MET A 6 -8.60 -39.64 -13.13
C MET A 6 -7.46 -38.71 -12.69
N GLU A 7 -6.87 -38.00 -13.64
CA GLU A 7 -6.14 -36.77 -13.33
C GLU A 7 -7.10 -35.92 -12.50
N HIS A 8 -6.73 -35.71 -11.24
CA HIS A 8 -7.47 -34.84 -10.35
C HIS A 8 -7.35 -33.43 -10.94
N PHE A 9 -8.38 -33.00 -11.65
CA PHE A 9 -8.46 -31.66 -12.22
C PHE A 9 -8.39 -30.64 -11.07
N THR A 10 -7.21 -30.09 -10.83
CA THR A 10 -7.03 -28.96 -9.94
C THR A 10 -7.24 -27.68 -10.77
N PRO A 11 -8.35 -26.96 -10.56
CA PRO A 11 -8.62 -25.75 -11.33
C PRO A 11 -7.52 -24.71 -11.08
N THR A 12 -7.13 -23.99 -12.14
CA THR A 12 -6.15 -22.91 -12.03
C THR A 12 -6.72 -21.73 -11.25
N ASN A 13 -5.86 -20.88 -10.70
CA ASN A 13 -6.31 -19.66 -10.02
C ASN A 13 -7.19 -18.77 -10.90
N ASP A 14 -6.91 -18.71 -12.21
CA ASP A 14 -7.73 -17.97 -13.17
C ASP A 14 -9.10 -18.60 -13.38
N GLN A 15 -9.19 -19.94 -13.42
CA GLN A 15 -10.46 -20.64 -13.50
C GLN A 15 -11.29 -20.43 -12.23
N ILE A 16 -10.68 -20.49 -11.05
CA ILE A 16 -11.36 -20.25 -9.77
C ILE A 16 -11.85 -18.80 -9.69
N ARG A 17 -11.02 -17.82 -10.08
CA ARG A 17 -11.41 -16.40 -10.14
C ARG A 17 -12.58 -16.18 -11.09
N THR A 18 -12.53 -16.76 -12.29
CA THR A 18 -13.62 -16.66 -13.28
C THR A 18 -14.95 -17.18 -12.72
N GLN A 19 -14.93 -18.33 -12.03
CA GLN A 19 -16.11 -18.89 -11.36
C GLN A 19 -16.59 -18.01 -10.21
N PHE A 20 -15.65 -17.41 -9.47
CA PHE A 20 -15.96 -16.52 -8.36
C PHE A 20 -16.63 -15.22 -8.83
N VAL A 21 -16.12 -14.55 -9.89
CA VAL A 21 -16.79 -13.38 -10.51
C VAL A 21 -18.22 -13.73 -10.94
N SER A 22 -18.37 -14.89 -11.60
CA SER A 22 -19.69 -15.35 -12.06
C SER A 22 -20.64 -15.58 -10.87
N SER A 23 -20.13 -16.08 -9.74
CA SER A 23 -20.91 -16.25 -8.50
C SER A 23 -21.33 -14.90 -7.90
N LEU A 24 -20.47 -13.90 -7.91
CA LEU A 24 -20.79 -12.54 -7.45
C LEU A 24 -21.85 -11.87 -8.31
N MET A 25 -21.72 -11.96 -9.64
CA MET A 25 -22.73 -11.42 -10.58
C MET A 25 -24.10 -12.06 -10.33
N ASN A 26 -24.14 -13.38 -10.18
CA ASN A 26 -25.37 -14.12 -9.88
C ASN A 26 -25.97 -13.72 -8.51
N TYR A 27 -25.14 -13.60 -7.48
CA TYR A 27 -25.58 -13.21 -6.14
C TYR A 27 -26.27 -11.84 -6.12
N PHE A 28 -25.70 -10.86 -6.83
CA PHE A 28 -26.26 -9.51 -6.93
C PHE A 28 -27.30 -9.35 -8.03
N LYS A 29 -27.65 -10.42 -8.76
CA LYS A 29 -28.55 -10.39 -9.91
C LYS A 29 -28.14 -9.34 -10.95
N ILE A 30 -26.83 -9.19 -11.15
CA ILE A 30 -26.28 -8.32 -12.19
C ILE A 30 -26.47 -9.07 -13.51
N GLU A 31 -27.21 -8.48 -14.45
CA GLU A 31 -27.35 -9.03 -15.79
C GLU A 31 -25.97 -9.20 -16.44
N GLU A 32 -25.82 -10.17 -17.35
CA GLU A 32 -24.53 -10.45 -18.00
C GLU A 32 -24.06 -9.26 -18.86
N ASP A 33 -23.36 -8.33 -18.20
CA ASP A 33 -22.67 -7.20 -18.80
C ASP A 33 -21.17 -7.46 -18.76
N VAL A 34 -20.55 -7.49 -19.94
CA VAL A 34 -19.10 -7.73 -20.12
C VAL A 34 -18.27 -6.67 -19.39
N PHE A 35 -18.71 -5.41 -19.36
CA PHE A 35 -18.01 -4.33 -18.66
C PHE A 35 -18.09 -4.51 -17.15
N LEU A 36 -19.27 -4.82 -16.60
CA LEU A 36 -19.42 -5.05 -15.16
C LEU A 36 -18.65 -6.28 -14.71
N ARG A 37 -18.62 -7.34 -15.52
CA ARG A 37 -17.81 -8.52 -15.27
C ARG A 37 -16.32 -8.21 -15.23
N SER A 38 -15.84 -7.45 -16.20
CA SER A 38 -14.44 -6.99 -16.24
C SER A 38 -14.11 -6.13 -15.02
N HIS A 39 -15.01 -5.22 -14.64
CA HIS A 39 -14.81 -4.35 -13.49
C HIS A 39 -14.76 -5.13 -12.18
N ILE A 40 -15.67 -6.09 -11.98
CA ILE A 40 -15.64 -6.96 -10.80
C ILE A 40 -14.34 -7.79 -10.79
N ASP A 41 -13.95 -8.39 -11.92
CA ASP A 41 -12.67 -9.13 -12.03
C ASP A 41 -11.48 -8.26 -11.63
N GLU A 42 -11.41 -7.01 -12.09
CA GLU A 42 -10.36 -6.07 -11.71
C GLU A 42 -10.32 -5.78 -10.21
N LEU A 43 -11.49 -5.58 -9.58
CA LEU A 43 -11.58 -5.32 -8.14
C LEU A 43 -11.05 -6.50 -7.31
N ILE A 44 -11.33 -7.74 -7.72
CA ILE A 44 -10.98 -8.94 -6.94
C ILE A 44 -9.64 -9.56 -7.36
N ARG A 45 -9.08 -9.17 -8.51
CA ARG A 45 -7.83 -9.73 -9.05
C ARG A 45 -6.65 -9.68 -8.08
N PRO A 46 -6.46 -8.62 -7.27
CA PRO A 46 -5.36 -8.57 -6.30
C PRO A 46 -5.55 -9.51 -5.11
N ILE A 47 -6.75 -10.09 -4.91
CA ILE A 47 -7.07 -10.94 -3.77
C ILE A 47 -6.62 -12.37 -4.07
N ALA A 48 -5.82 -12.96 -3.18
CA ALA A 48 -5.46 -14.36 -3.25
C ALA A 48 -6.73 -15.26 -3.24
N VAL A 49 -6.78 -16.25 -4.13
CA VAL A 49 -7.92 -17.18 -4.28
C VAL A 49 -8.29 -17.88 -2.97
N THR A 50 -7.31 -18.13 -2.09
CA THR A 50 -7.50 -18.71 -0.75
C THR A 50 -8.39 -17.87 0.18
N ARG A 51 -8.65 -16.59 -0.16
CA ARG A 51 -9.43 -15.63 0.64
C ARG A 51 -10.86 -15.43 0.10
N TYR A 52 -11.23 -16.06 -1.01
CA TYR A 52 -12.59 -15.93 -1.57
C TYR A 52 -13.68 -16.49 -0.64
N SER A 53 -13.36 -17.47 0.20
CA SER A 53 -14.28 -17.95 1.24
C SER A 53 -14.57 -16.87 2.30
N ASP A 54 -13.54 -16.16 2.77
CA ASP A 54 -13.69 -15.02 3.69
C ASP A 54 -14.45 -13.87 3.02
N PHE A 55 -14.19 -13.61 1.73
CA PHE A 55 -14.96 -12.66 0.94
C PHE A 55 -16.47 -12.96 1.00
N LEU A 56 -16.87 -14.19 0.68
CA LEU A 56 -18.28 -14.60 0.71
C LEU A 56 -18.88 -14.56 2.12
N HIS A 57 -18.09 -14.91 3.13
CA HIS A 57 -18.51 -14.82 4.52
C HIS A 57 -18.81 -13.36 4.93
N ARG A 58 -17.94 -12.41 4.57
CA ARG A 58 -18.19 -10.97 4.81
C ARG A 58 -19.37 -10.44 4.00
N LEU A 59 -19.55 -10.96 2.78
CA LEU A 59 -20.68 -10.62 1.92
C LEU A 59 -22.02 -10.99 2.56
N SER A 60 -22.10 -12.18 3.19
CA SER A 60 -23.33 -12.72 3.77
C SER A 60 -23.63 -12.20 5.19
N THR A 61 -22.60 -11.88 5.97
CA THR A 61 -22.76 -11.51 7.39
C THR A 61 -22.87 -10.01 7.64
N ARG A 62 -22.32 -9.16 6.75
CA ARG A 62 -22.34 -7.72 6.98
C ARG A 62 -23.61 -7.05 6.45
N THR A 63 -24.40 -6.54 7.38
CA THR A 63 -25.51 -5.61 7.18
C THR A 63 -24.98 -4.18 7.06
N LEU A 64 -24.21 -3.93 6.00
CA LEU A 64 -23.78 -2.58 5.65
C LEU A 64 -24.79 -1.98 4.66
N THR A 65 -25.24 -0.75 4.92
CA THR A 65 -26.11 0.01 4.01
C THR A 65 -25.32 0.48 2.80
N PHE A 66 -25.39 -0.28 1.72
CA PHE A 66 -24.77 0.06 0.43
C PHE A 66 -25.83 0.44 -0.60
N LYS A 67 -25.47 1.33 -1.53
CA LYS A 67 -26.38 1.71 -2.61
C LYS A 67 -26.40 0.66 -3.71
N THR A 68 -25.28 -0.05 -3.93
CA THR A 68 -25.18 -1.11 -4.96
C THR A 68 -24.37 -2.33 -4.52
N GLY A 69 -24.55 -3.45 -5.23
CA GLY A 69 -23.74 -4.65 -5.01
C GLY A 69 -22.26 -4.47 -5.36
N ILE A 70 -21.95 -3.63 -6.34
CA ILE A 70 -20.58 -3.33 -6.76
C ILE A 70 -19.84 -2.57 -5.66
N GLU A 71 -20.48 -1.58 -5.02
CA GLU A 71 -19.90 -0.88 -3.87
C GLU A 71 -19.56 -1.85 -2.73
N LYS A 72 -20.45 -2.82 -2.46
CA LYS A 72 -20.22 -3.85 -1.45
C LYS A 72 -19.03 -4.74 -1.82
N ILE A 73 -18.91 -5.15 -3.09
CA ILE A 73 -17.77 -5.93 -3.61
C ILE A 73 -16.48 -5.14 -3.45
N ALA A 74 -16.45 -3.90 -3.91
CA ALA A 74 -15.26 -3.04 -3.86
C ALA A 74 -14.76 -2.83 -2.43
N LEU A 75 -15.67 -2.60 -1.48
CA LEU A 75 -15.28 -2.40 -0.08
C LEU A 75 -14.71 -3.67 0.56
N ILE A 76 -15.36 -4.82 0.37
CA ILE A 76 -14.84 -6.10 0.90
C ILE A 76 -13.51 -6.46 0.23
N ALA A 77 -13.39 -6.21 -1.08
CA ALA A 77 -12.15 -6.40 -1.81
C ALA A 77 -11.02 -5.57 -1.22
N GLN A 78 -11.26 -4.27 -1.01
CA GLN A 78 -10.29 -3.35 -0.44
C GLN A 78 -9.81 -3.80 0.94
N GLU A 79 -10.73 -4.19 1.83
CA GLU A 79 -10.36 -4.68 3.17
C GLU A 79 -9.50 -5.95 3.10
N LEU A 80 -9.86 -6.89 2.24
CA LEU A 80 -9.09 -8.13 2.10
C LEU A 80 -7.72 -7.88 1.49
N ILE A 81 -7.60 -6.89 0.60
CA ILE A 81 -6.32 -6.45 0.05
C ILE A 81 -5.48 -5.83 1.16
N GLU A 82 -6.06 -4.96 1.98
CA GLU A 82 -5.38 -4.34 3.12
C GLU A 82 -4.90 -5.37 4.14
N GLU A 83 -5.71 -6.39 4.44
CA GLU A 83 -5.31 -7.50 5.32
C GLU A 83 -4.24 -8.42 4.72
N GLN A 84 -4.07 -8.40 3.38
CA GLN A 84 -3.02 -9.15 2.68
C GLN A 84 -1.70 -8.40 2.62
N LEU A 85 -1.69 -7.11 2.95
CA LEU A 85 -0.46 -6.33 2.99
C LEU A 85 0.46 -6.91 4.06
N SER A 86 1.73 -7.11 3.70
CA SER A 86 2.75 -7.40 4.70
C SER A 86 2.81 -6.23 5.70
N PRO A 87 3.27 -6.45 6.95
CA PRO A 87 3.44 -5.37 7.91
C PRO A 87 4.28 -4.21 7.36
N LEU A 88 5.27 -4.51 6.51
CA LEU A 88 6.07 -3.50 5.83
C LEU A 88 5.29 -2.72 4.76
N ALA A 89 4.48 -3.42 3.96
CA ALA A 89 3.66 -2.77 2.94
C ALA A 89 2.58 -1.87 3.58
N GLN A 90 2.01 -2.32 4.71
CA GLN A 90 1.10 -1.50 5.50
C GLN A 90 1.81 -0.26 6.07
N GLU A 91 3.02 -0.42 6.63
CA GLU A 91 3.83 0.70 7.10
C GLU A 91 4.17 1.68 5.97
N ALA A 92 4.57 1.18 4.79
CA ALA A 92 4.88 2.00 3.62
C ALA A 92 3.67 2.82 3.16
N LYS A 93 2.48 2.20 3.08
CA LYS A 93 1.22 2.87 2.73
C LYS A 93 0.85 3.96 3.73
N GLU A 94 0.90 3.66 5.03
CA GLU A 94 0.58 4.63 6.08
C GLU A 94 1.54 5.83 6.09
N ARG A 95 2.84 5.58 5.92
CA ARG A 95 3.86 6.63 5.82
C ARG A 95 3.68 7.48 4.56
N THR A 96 3.37 6.85 3.43
CA THR A 96 3.07 7.55 2.17
C THR A 96 1.91 8.52 2.34
N GLN A 97 0.82 8.08 2.97
CA GLN A 97 -0.34 8.94 3.22
C GLN A 97 0.00 10.12 4.14
N LYS A 98 0.78 9.87 5.21
CA LYS A 98 1.25 10.93 6.12
C LYS A 98 2.14 11.94 5.39
N LEU A 99 3.07 11.46 4.58
CA LEU A 99 3.98 12.30 3.81
C LEU A 99 3.22 13.13 2.78
N TYR A 100 2.25 12.54 2.06
CA TYR A 100 1.39 13.25 1.13
C TYR A 100 0.68 14.43 1.79
N ASN A 101 -0.02 14.17 2.91
CA ASN A 101 -0.76 15.21 3.62
C ASN A 101 0.17 16.35 4.07
N LEU A 102 1.32 16.01 4.65
CA LEU A 102 2.30 17.00 5.09
C LEU A 102 2.83 17.85 3.92
N MET A 103 3.20 17.21 2.80
CA MET A 103 3.74 17.91 1.64
C MET A 103 2.68 18.77 0.95
N TYR A 104 1.43 18.31 0.93
CA TYR A 104 0.29 19.04 0.40
C TYR A 104 0.04 20.32 1.22
N ASP A 105 -0.05 20.18 2.54
CA ASP A 105 -0.30 21.29 3.46
C ASP A 105 0.84 22.31 3.42
N LEU A 106 2.10 21.83 3.39
CA LEU A 106 3.28 22.68 3.30
C LEU A 106 3.30 23.45 1.98
N ARG A 107 3.08 22.76 0.85
CA ARG A 107 3.03 23.40 -0.47
C ARG A 107 1.92 24.44 -0.52
N ARG A 108 0.73 24.12 0.00
CA ARG A 108 -0.41 25.03 0.06
C ARG A 108 -0.05 26.29 0.85
N SER A 109 0.46 26.14 2.06
CA SER A 109 0.87 27.26 2.93
C SER A 109 1.90 28.17 2.24
N ILE A 110 2.92 27.59 1.61
CA ILE A 110 3.95 28.34 0.89
C ILE A 110 3.39 29.06 -0.34
N THR A 111 2.45 28.43 -1.05
CA THR A 111 1.83 29.02 -2.25
C THR A 111 0.90 30.17 -1.89
N GLU A 112 0.17 30.08 -0.78
CA GLU A 112 -0.75 31.11 -0.30
C GLU A 112 -0.02 32.35 0.22
N GLU A 113 1.18 32.20 0.78
CA GLU A 113 2.02 33.32 1.21
C GLU A 113 2.55 34.12 0.00
N ARG A 114 2.17 35.41 -0.08
CA ARG A 114 2.70 36.33 -1.10
C ARG A 114 4.15 36.69 -0.79
N ASN A 115 5.06 36.36 -1.71
CA ASN A 115 6.47 36.71 -1.60
C ASN A 115 6.99 37.26 -2.94
N ALA A 116 7.53 38.48 -2.92
CA ALA A 116 8.05 39.15 -4.11
C ALA A 116 9.51 38.78 -4.47
N GLN A 117 10.23 38.14 -3.53
CA GLN A 117 11.66 37.85 -3.65
C GLN A 117 11.95 36.40 -4.07
N HIS A 118 11.09 35.45 -3.70
CA HIS A 118 11.30 34.04 -3.98
C HIS A 118 10.05 33.36 -4.53
N SER A 119 10.24 32.50 -5.54
CA SER A 119 9.18 31.64 -6.06
C SER A 119 8.69 30.66 -4.98
N ALA A 120 7.44 30.19 -5.10
CA ALA A 120 6.89 29.18 -4.20
C ALA A 120 7.73 27.88 -4.20
N LEU A 121 8.21 27.45 -5.37
CA LEU A 121 9.14 26.32 -5.49
C LEU A 121 10.43 26.55 -4.70
N SER A 122 11.10 27.70 -4.89
CA SER A 122 12.35 28.00 -4.18
C SER A 122 12.15 28.05 -2.66
N ARG A 123 11.02 28.59 -2.20
CA ARG A 123 10.66 28.56 -0.77
C ARG A 123 10.43 27.15 -0.27
N PHE A 124 9.75 26.30 -1.04
CA PHE A 124 9.53 24.90 -0.72
C PHE A 124 10.84 24.11 -0.62
N GLU A 125 11.76 24.31 -1.57
CA GLU A 125 13.07 23.65 -1.56
C GLU A 125 13.94 24.05 -0.35
N ASN A 126 13.79 25.29 0.11
CA ASN A 126 14.49 25.82 1.29
C ASN A 126 13.94 25.30 2.62
N VAL A 127 12.79 24.61 2.65
CA VAL A 127 12.25 24.01 3.86
C VAL A 127 13.21 22.94 4.40
N LYS A 128 13.66 23.09 5.64
CA LYS A 128 14.45 22.07 6.34
C LYS A 128 13.53 21.00 6.90
N PHE A 129 13.25 19.96 6.10
CA PHE A 129 12.40 18.82 6.49
C PHE A 129 12.85 18.14 7.79
N THR A 130 14.16 18.13 8.07
CA THR A 130 14.76 17.60 9.30
C THR A 130 14.40 18.40 10.57
N SER A 131 13.70 19.52 10.45
CA SER A 131 13.38 20.42 11.56
C SER A 131 11.89 20.71 11.70
N ILE A 132 11.03 20.06 10.90
CA ILE A 132 9.59 20.25 11.01
C ILE A 132 9.10 19.55 12.27
N LYS A 133 8.45 20.31 13.16
CA LYS A 133 7.91 19.84 14.44
C LYS A 133 6.40 19.98 14.47
N ARG A 134 5.75 19.15 15.29
CA ARG A 134 4.33 19.34 15.61
C ARG A 134 4.17 20.64 16.41
N ALA A 135 3.08 21.38 16.19
CA ALA A 135 2.84 22.70 16.79
C ALA A 135 3.02 22.73 18.33
N ASP A 136 2.69 21.63 19.01
CA ASP A 136 2.75 21.52 20.47
C ASP A 136 3.72 20.43 20.98
N SER A 137 4.71 20.02 20.17
CA SER A 137 5.69 18.99 20.58
C SER A 137 7.10 19.27 20.07
N ALA A 138 8.10 18.82 20.83
CA ALA A 138 9.49 18.75 20.38
C ALA A 138 9.73 17.63 19.35
N GLU A 139 8.75 16.74 19.18
CA GLU A 139 8.78 15.62 18.24
C GLU A 139 8.79 16.11 16.79
N LEU A 140 9.74 15.57 16.02
CA LEU A 140 9.85 15.82 14.59
C LEU A 140 8.72 15.11 13.85
N LEU A 141 8.15 15.77 12.85
CA LEU A 141 7.11 15.18 11.99
C LEU A 141 7.66 14.19 10.97
N LEU A 142 8.98 14.22 10.72
CA LEU A 142 9.67 13.36 9.77
C LEU A 142 10.86 12.69 10.47
N ASP A 143 10.98 11.38 10.34
CA ASP A 143 12.11 10.61 10.83
C ASP A 143 13.18 10.41 9.75
N SER A 144 14.26 9.68 10.06
CA SER A 144 15.36 9.47 9.11
C SER A 144 14.91 8.75 7.83
N LEU A 145 13.96 7.83 7.93
CA LEU A 145 13.45 7.07 6.79
C LEU A 145 12.69 8.01 5.83
N ASP A 146 11.85 8.88 6.38
CA ASP A 146 11.11 9.86 5.59
C ASP A 146 12.06 10.84 4.89
N ILE A 147 13.14 11.24 5.56
CA ILE A 147 14.16 12.13 4.99
C ILE A 147 14.92 11.44 3.85
N ASP A 148 15.21 10.16 3.96
CA ASP A 148 15.88 9.40 2.91
C ASP A 148 14.97 9.21 1.69
N VAL A 149 13.67 8.95 1.88
CA VAL A 149 12.67 8.95 0.80
C VAL A 149 12.66 10.30 0.07
N ILE A 150 12.53 11.42 0.81
CA ILE A 150 12.53 12.78 0.23
C ILE A 150 13.81 13.04 -0.56
N ARG A 151 14.96 12.54 -0.09
CA ARG A 151 16.24 12.67 -0.79
C ARG A 151 16.25 11.91 -2.11
N ASN A 152 15.71 10.69 -2.14
CA ASN A 152 15.65 9.85 -3.32
C ASN A 152 14.73 10.42 -4.41
N VAL A 153 13.56 10.95 -4.04
CA VAL A 153 12.61 11.52 -5.02
C VAL A 153 12.89 12.98 -5.36
N THR A 154 13.66 13.70 -4.52
CA THR A 154 13.91 15.15 -4.54
C THR A 154 12.71 16.02 -4.16
N LYS A 155 12.99 17.21 -3.58
CA LYS A 155 11.97 18.16 -3.15
C LYS A 155 11.20 18.78 -4.31
N GLN A 156 11.87 19.04 -5.43
CA GLN A 156 11.24 19.59 -6.63
C GLN A 156 10.17 18.64 -7.15
N TRP A 157 10.49 17.36 -7.27
CA TRP A 157 9.53 16.36 -7.72
C TRP A 157 8.31 16.27 -6.79
N ILE A 158 8.54 16.29 -5.47
CA ILE A 158 7.45 16.34 -4.48
C ILE A 158 6.55 17.57 -4.72
N TYR A 159 7.14 18.75 -4.88
CA TYR A 159 6.41 20.00 -5.10
C TYR A 159 5.52 19.95 -6.34
N ASP A 160 6.03 19.39 -7.42
CA ASP A 160 5.30 19.25 -8.68
C ASP A 160 4.15 18.24 -8.51
N TYR A 161 4.45 17.03 -8.04
CA TYR A 161 3.50 15.91 -8.12
C TYR A 161 2.51 15.81 -6.96
N VAL A 162 2.76 16.44 -5.81
CA VAL A 162 1.79 16.42 -4.69
C VAL A 162 0.45 17.08 -5.04
N THR A 163 0.38 17.88 -6.10
CA THR A 163 -0.88 18.45 -6.61
C THR A 163 -1.20 18.13 -8.06
N LEU A 164 -0.20 17.84 -8.90
CA LEU A 164 -0.43 17.50 -10.30
C LEU A 164 -1.05 16.11 -10.45
N ASP A 165 -0.52 15.11 -9.73
CA ASP A 165 -1.00 13.73 -9.81
C ASP A 165 -0.72 13.00 -8.49
N ARG A 166 -1.77 12.90 -7.67
CA ARG A 166 -1.73 12.18 -6.39
C ARG A 166 -1.39 10.70 -6.57
N GLY A 167 -1.91 10.05 -7.61
CA GLY A 167 -1.68 8.63 -7.83
C GLY A 167 -0.21 8.35 -8.15
N LEU A 168 0.40 9.17 -9.00
CA LEU A 168 1.83 9.06 -9.30
C LEU A 168 2.70 9.40 -8.09
N PHE A 169 2.29 10.41 -7.30
CA PHE A 169 2.94 10.73 -6.03
C PHE A 169 2.96 9.52 -5.09
N GLU A 170 1.79 8.97 -4.77
CA GLU A 170 1.64 7.87 -3.83
C GLU A 170 2.39 6.64 -4.30
N ALA A 171 2.24 6.24 -5.57
CA ALA A 171 2.91 5.05 -6.11
C ALA A 171 4.44 5.13 -6.04
N ARG A 172 5.02 6.30 -6.35
CA ARG A 172 6.48 6.47 -6.29
C ARG A 172 6.98 6.49 -4.86
N ILE A 173 6.32 7.23 -3.97
CA ILE A 173 6.72 7.36 -2.57
C ILE A 173 6.56 6.02 -1.83
N GLU A 174 5.47 5.30 -2.06
CA GLU A 174 5.23 3.98 -1.45
C GLU A 174 6.30 2.97 -1.86
N ARG A 175 6.74 3.01 -3.12
CA ARG A 175 7.85 2.19 -3.59
C ARG A 175 9.16 2.50 -2.85
N GLU A 176 9.51 3.77 -2.71
CA GLU A 176 10.73 4.18 -1.98
C GLU A 176 10.68 3.75 -0.51
N TYR A 177 9.53 3.92 0.16
CA TYR A 177 9.35 3.41 1.51
C TYR A 177 9.50 1.90 1.59
N THR A 178 8.88 1.17 0.65
CA THR A 178 8.96 -0.30 0.61
C THR A 178 10.41 -0.77 0.47
N ASP A 179 11.17 -0.19 -0.46
CA ASP A 179 12.55 -0.56 -0.72
C ASP A 179 13.43 -0.29 0.51
N LEU A 180 13.33 0.89 1.14
CA LEU A 180 14.11 1.22 2.33
C LEU A 180 13.73 0.39 3.57
N LEU A 181 12.44 0.06 3.72
CA LEU A 181 11.97 -0.83 4.80
C LEU A 181 12.53 -2.24 4.64
N LEU A 182 12.55 -2.78 3.42
CA LEU A 182 13.16 -4.07 3.11
C LEU A 182 14.67 -4.07 3.37
N GLU A 183 15.37 -3.00 3.00
CA GLU A 183 16.80 -2.85 3.31
C GLU A 183 17.07 -2.82 4.82
N ARG A 184 16.24 -2.09 5.57
CA ARG A 184 16.31 -2.05 7.04
C ARG A 184 16.09 -3.42 7.67
N GLU A 185 15.10 -4.18 7.20
CA GLU A 185 14.88 -5.55 7.68
C GLU A 185 16.06 -6.48 7.38
N ARG A 186 16.60 -6.41 6.15
CA ARG A 186 17.79 -7.17 5.77
C ARG A 186 18.98 -6.83 6.67
N ALA A 187 19.25 -5.55 6.91
CA ALA A 187 20.32 -5.10 7.78
C ALA A 187 20.16 -5.60 9.22
N LYS A 188 18.93 -5.55 9.76
CA LYS A 188 18.61 -6.05 11.10
C LYS A 188 18.86 -7.57 11.22
N ASN A 189 18.47 -8.33 10.20
CA ASN A 189 18.70 -9.78 10.16
C ASN A 189 20.19 -10.13 10.06
N THR A 190 20.96 -9.40 9.25
CA THR A 190 22.42 -9.58 9.15
C THR A 190 23.12 -9.29 10.48
N GLN A 191 22.75 -8.22 11.17
CA GLN A 191 23.30 -7.90 12.50
C GLN A 191 22.96 -8.97 13.53
N SER A 192 21.72 -9.46 13.55
CA SER A 192 21.29 -10.54 14.46
C SER A 192 22.10 -11.82 14.26
N ILE A 193 22.41 -12.20 13.01
CA ILE A 193 23.23 -13.37 12.69
C ILE A 193 24.68 -13.16 13.17
N SER A 194 25.24 -11.96 12.99
CA SER A 194 26.60 -11.66 13.46
C SER A 194 26.73 -11.72 14.99
N HIS A 195 25.73 -11.21 15.72
CA HIS A 195 25.70 -11.24 17.19
C HIS A 195 25.52 -12.66 17.74
N ALA A 196 24.64 -13.48 17.13
CA ALA A 196 24.48 -14.89 17.50
C ALA A 196 25.78 -15.69 17.26
N THR A 197 26.47 -15.42 16.15
CA THR A 197 27.74 -16.08 15.83
C THR A 197 28.85 -15.73 16.84
N GLN A 198 28.93 -14.48 17.28
CA GLN A 198 29.89 -14.05 18.30
C GLN A 198 29.59 -14.66 19.68
N ALA A 199 28.31 -14.78 20.07
CA ALA A 199 27.93 -15.42 21.33
C ALA A 199 28.29 -16.92 21.37
N VAL A 200 28.09 -17.65 20.26
CA VAL A 200 28.46 -19.08 20.16
C VAL A 200 29.98 -19.27 20.18
N LEU A 201 30.75 -18.38 19.55
CA LEU A 201 32.21 -18.43 19.58
C LEU A 201 32.80 -18.03 20.95
N GLY A 202 32.14 -17.12 21.68
CA GLY A 202 32.49 -16.77 23.06
C GLY A 202 32.21 -17.90 24.07
N ALA A 203 31.11 -18.63 23.88
CA ALA A 203 30.74 -19.76 24.75
C ALA A 203 31.62 -21.02 24.56
N LYS A 204 32.28 -21.17 23.41
CA LYS A 204 33.23 -22.27 23.15
C LYS A 204 34.64 -22.04 23.72
N ARG A 205 34.91 -20.88 24.34
CA ARG A 205 36.23 -20.51 24.88
C ARG A 205 36.31 -20.56 26.42
N LEU A 206 35.30 -21.10 27.09
CA LEU A 206 35.28 -21.39 28.53
C LEU A 206 35.24 -22.91 28.74
#